data_AF-A0A3Q3WK37-F1
#
_entry.id   AF-A0A3Q3WK37-F1
#
_cell.length_a   1.000
_cell.length_b   1.000
_cell.length_c   1.000
_cell.angle_alpha   90.00
_cell.angle_beta   90.00
_cell.angle_gamma   90.00
#
_symmetry.space_group_name_H-M   'P 1'
#
loop_
_entity.id
_entity.type
_entity.pdbx_description
1 polymer ?
#
loop_
_entity_poly.entity_id
_entity_poly.type
_entity_poly.pdbx_seq_one_letter_code
_entity_poly.pdbx_strand_id
1 'polypeptide(L)'
;YCIKGTAWDSEGQAGDDLTVCQITPPSPDVVHIQMTQGRSLEVAVYWAAVQGAENYIALTTNGQNCTSALQSYCFIPSVQCGQNHSVSVIAINKAGPSSPSQPANYITPCPPESIWVEEPKAGKCSVVWDEEPMVEYYIAFIKRDDGTEKSCNTSETTCPFYCTC
;
A
#
# COMPACT_ATOMS: atom_id res chain seq x y z
N TYR A 1 4.63 -31.69 -0.43
CA TYR A 1 5.42 -32.92 -0.24
C TYR A 1 6.60 -32.91 -1.20
N CYS A 2 7.75 -33.47 -0.82
CA CYS A 2 8.87 -33.70 -1.75
C CYS A 2 9.02 -35.19 -2.00
N ILE A 3 9.15 -35.58 -3.26
CA ILE A 3 9.37 -36.96 -3.69
C ILE A 3 10.79 -37.03 -4.23
N LYS A 4 11.59 -37.93 -3.67
CA LYS A 4 12.94 -38.24 -4.15
C LYS A 4 12.92 -39.64 -4.77
N GLY A 5 13.21 -39.71 -6.06
CA GLY A 5 13.41 -40.97 -6.79
C GLY A 5 14.90 -41.22 -6.96
N THR A 6 15.36 -42.42 -6.58
CA THR A 6 16.74 -42.86 -6.78
C THR A 6 16.72 -44.27 -7.34
N ALA A 7 17.43 -44.49 -8.46
CA ALA A 7 17.61 -45.82 -9.03
C ALA A 7 18.79 -46.54 -8.37
N TRP A 8 18.68 -47.85 -8.22
CA TRP A 8 19.71 -48.70 -7.63
C TRP A 8 20.02 -49.85 -8.59
N ASP A 9 21.29 -50.21 -8.71
CA ASP A 9 21.70 -51.40 -9.45
C ASP A 9 21.65 -52.68 -8.58
N SER A 10 21.96 -53.84 -9.18
CA SER A 10 21.99 -55.12 -8.48
C SER A 10 23.12 -55.25 -7.46
N GLU A 11 24.12 -54.37 -7.50
CA GLU A 11 25.24 -54.31 -6.55
C GLU A 11 24.93 -53.38 -5.37
N GLY A 12 23.79 -52.67 -5.41
CA GLY A 12 23.37 -51.73 -4.37
C GLY A 12 24.00 -50.34 -4.53
N GLN A 13 24.51 -49.99 -5.71
CA GLN A 13 24.99 -48.65 -6.00
C GLN A 13 23.82 -47.76 -6.45
N ALA A 14 23.75 -46.55 -5.89
CA ALA A 14 22.73 -45.57 -6.23
C ALA A 14 23.19 -44.71 -7.41
N GLY A 15 22.29 -44.49 -8.37
CA GLY A 15 22.45 -43.47 -9.42
C GLY A 15 22.07 -42.07 -8.93
N ASP A 16 22.05 -41.11 -9.86
CA ASP A 16 21.58 -39.75 -9.59
C ASP A 16 20.14 -39.75 -9.06
N ASP A 17 19.86 -38.86 -8.11
CA ASP A 17 18.51 -38.67 -7.61
C ASP A 17 17.76 -37.52 -8.30
N LEU A 18 16.47 -37.72 -8.49
CA LEU A 18 15.55 -36.66 -8.93
C LEU A 18 14.61 -36.32 -7.78
N THR A 19 14.63 -35.06 -7.36
CA THR A 19 13.73 -34.55 -6.32
C THR A 19 12.71 -33.57 -6.90
N VAL A 20 11.42 -33.85 -6.67
CA VAL A 20 10.29 -32.96 -7.05
C VAL A 20 9.56 -32.53 -5.79
N CYS A 21 9.44 -31.21 -5.57
CA CYS A 21 8.75 -30.64 -4.43
C CYS A 21 7.48 -29.90 -4.85
N GLN A 22 6.35 -30.31 -4.27
CA GLN A 22 5.07 -29.62 -4.35
C GLN A 22 4.77 -29.01 -2.99
N ILE A 23 5.34 -27.82 -2.74
CA ILE A 23 5.21 -27.06 -1.50
C ILE A 23 4.70 -25.67 -1.85
N THR A 24 3.74 -25.18 -1.06
CA THR A 24 3.28 -23.80 -1.16
C THR A 24 4.40 -22.84 -0.78
N PRO A 25 4.40 -21.59 -1.28
CA PRO A 25 5.38 -20.61 -0.87
C PRO A 25 5.26 -20.31 0.64
N PRO A 26 6.31 -19.79 1.30
CA PRO A 26 6.17 -19.27 2.64
C PRO A 26 5.28 -18.02 2.63
N SER A 27 4.73 -17.65 3.79
CA SER A 27 3.98 -16.41 3.94
C SER A 27 4.86 -15.20 3.62
N PRO A 28 4.41 -14.27 2.76
CA PRO A 28 5.10 -13.01 2.57
C PRO A 28 4.88 -12.09 3.77
N ASP A 29 5.75 -11.10 3.93
CA ASP A 29 5.59 -10.02 4.90
C ASP A 29 5.20 -8.72 4.20
N VAL A 30 4.24 -7.98 4.75
CA VAL A 30 3.92 -6.63 4.27
C VAL A 30 5.02 -5.67 4.75
N VAL A 31 5.68 -5.01 3.81
CA VAL A 31 6.84 -4.14 4.09
C VAL A 31 6.39 -2.72 4.39
N HIS A 32 5.53 -2.15 3.55
CA HIS A 32 4.95 -0.82 3.76
C HIS A 32 3.68 -0.63 2.94
N ILE A 33 2.89 0.37 3.34
CA ILE A 33 1.66 0.80 2.68
C ILE A 33 1.77 2.30 2.43
N GLN A 34 1.41 2.75 1.23
CA GLN A 34 1.38 4.18 0.89
C GLN A 34 0.13 4.51 0.09
N MET A 35 -0.34 5.75 0.20
CA MET A 35 -1.41 6.27 -0.65
C MET A 35 -0.81 6.81 -1.95
N THR A 36 -1.46 6.56 -3.09
CA THR A 36 -1.04 7.15 -4.37
C THR A 36 -1.41 8.63 -4.43
N GLN A 37 -0.53 9.43 -5.02
CA GLN A 37 -0.80 10.85 -5.30
C GLN A 37 -1.50 10.94 -6.66
N GLY A 38 -2.82 11.23 -6.67
CA GLY A 38 -3.60 11.30 -7.90
C GLY A 38 -5.07 11.67 -7.69
N ARG A 39 -5.86 11.66 -8.79
CA ARG A 39 -7.31 11.94 -8.76
C ARG A 39 -8.14 10.81 -8.14
N SER A 40 -7.56 9.62 -8.01
CA SER A 40 -8.17 8.44 -7.43
C SER A 40 -7.30 7.98 -6.27
N LEU A 41 -7.87 7.94 -5.07
CA LEU A 41 -7.17 7.45 -3.88
C LEU A 41 -7.01 5.93 -4.02
N GLU A 42 -5.78 5.47 -4.26
CA GLU A 42 -5.44 4.05 -4.24
C GLU A 42 -4.41 3.80 -3.14
N VAL A 43 -4.52 2.62 -2.54
CA VAL A 43 -3.58 2.14 -1.53
C VAL A 43 -2.58 1.25 -2.24
N ALA A 44 -1.33 1.68 -2.32
CA ALA A 44 -0.24 0.86 -2.80
C ALA A 44 0.30 0.02 -1.63
N VAL A 45 0.24 -1.30 -1.79
CA VAL A 45 0.69 -2.27 -0.78
C VAL A 45 1.96 -2.92 -1.29
N TYR A 46 3.00 -2.93 -0.47
CA TYR A 46 4.30 -3.53 -0.79
C TYR A 46 4.59 -4.69 0.16
N TRP A 47 5.18 -5.76 -0.37
CA TRP A 47 5.53 -6.94 0.40
C TRP A 47 6.91 -7.48 0.04
N ALA A 48 7.45 -8.35 0.89
CA ALA A 48 8.67 -9.07 0.64
C ALA A 48 8.40 -10.22 -0.35
N ALA A 49 9.20 -10.30 -1.41
CA ALA A 49 9.17 -11.45 -2.31
C ALA A 49 9.60 -12.72 -1.55
N VAL A 50 8.97 -13.84 -1.89
CA VAL A 50 9.23 -15.14 -1.29
C VAL A 50 9.58 -16.16 -2.36
N GLN A 51 10.49 -17.07 -2.03
CA GLN A 51 10.95 -18.09 -2.96
C GLN A 51 9.80 -19.01 -3.38
N GLY A 52 9.69 -19.26 -4.68
CA GLY A 52 8.73 -20.22 -5.23
C GLY A 52 7.31 -19.67 -5.41
N ALA A 53 7.07 -18.38 -5.18
CA ALA A 53 5.84 -17.71 -5.59
C ALA A 53 5.86 -17.39 -7.10
N GLU A 54 4.74 -17.64 -7.76
CA GLU A 54 4.47 -17.25 -9.15
C GLU A 54 3.62 -15.97 -9.22
N ASN A 55 2.85 -15.70 -8.17
CA ASN A 55 1.93 -14.57 -8.08
C ASN A 55 1.54 -14.28 -6.62
N TYR A 56 1.02 -13.08 -6.39
CA TYR A 56 0.60 -12.58 -5.09
C TYR A 56 -0.80 -12.00 -5.16
N ILE A 57 -1.57 -12.16 -4.09
CA ILE A 57 -2.86 -11.51 -3.89
C ILE A 57 -2.81 -10.74 -2.57
N ALA A 58 -3.03 -9.44 -2.62
CA ALA A 58 -3.29 -8.61 -1.45
C ALA A 58 -4.81 -8.53 -1.24
N LEU A 59 -5.28 -8.79 -0.02
CA LEU A 59 -6.68 -8.80 0.36
C LEU A 59 -6.90 -7.91 1.58
N THR A 60 -7.89 -7.04 1.51
CA THR A 60 -8.27 -6.13 2.59
C THR A 60 -9.50 -6.63 3.35
N THR A 61 -9.68 -6.15 4.59
CA THR A 61 -10.85 -6.48 5.43
C THR A 61 -12.19 -6.06 4.86
N ASN A 62 -12.21 -5.08 3.97
CA ASN A 62 -13.42 -4.62 3.27
C ASN A 62 -13.74 -5.45 2.00
N GLY A 63 -13.00 -6.53 1.74
CA GLY A 63 -13.23 -7.46 0.62
C GLY A 63 -12.62 -7.01 -0.71
N GLN A 64 -11.84 -5.93 -0.74
CA GLN A 64 -11.10 -5.53 -1.93
C GLN A 64 -9.82 -6.36 -2.06
N ASN A 65 -9.32 -6.47 -3.29
CA ASN A 65 -8.07 -7.17 -3.55
C ASN A 65 -7.32 -6.57 -4.72
N CYS A 66 -6.04 -6.90 -4.80
CA CYS A 66 -5.23 -6.73 -6.01
C CYS A 66 -4.30 -7.92 -6.18
N THR A 67 -3.95 -8.20 -7.44
CA THR A 67 -3.08 -9.34 -7.81
C THR A 67 -1.85 -8.81 -8.54
N SER A 68 -0.68 -9.38 -8.26
CA SER A 68 0.56 -9.06 -8.96
C SER A 68 1.41 -10.30 -9.20
N ALA A 69 1.89 -10.47 -10.44
CA ALA A 69 2.69 -11.64 -10.85
C ALA A 69 4.20 -11.35 -10.88
N LEU A 70 4.59 -10.13 -11.29
CA LEU A 70 5.99 -9.77 -11.51
C LEU A 70 6.54 -8.82 -10.44
N GLN A 71 5.66 -8.13 -9.73
CA GLN A 71 6.02 -7.07 -8.81
C GLN A 71 5.62 -7.45 -7.39
N SER A 72 6.42 -6.99 -6.42
CA SER A 72 6.10 -7.17 -5.00
C SER A 72 5.25 -6.02 -4.45
N TYR A 73 4.39 -5.48 -5.31
CA TYR A 73 3.42 -4.45 -4.96
C TYR A 73 2.18 -4.52 -5.85
N CYS A 74 1.06 -3.98 -5.35
CA CYS A 74 -0.13 -3.70 -6.14
C CYS A 74 -0.97 -2.57 -5.53
N PHE A 75 -1.94 -2.08 -6.31
CA PHE A 75 -2.81 -0.97 -5.94
C PHE A 75 -4.22 -1.47 -5.65
N ILE A 76 -4.75 -1.12 -4.48
CA ILE A 76 -6.12 -1.40 -4.07
C ILE A 76 -6.90 -0.08 -4.13
N PRO A 77 -7.99 0.02 -4.91
CA PRO A 77 -8.81 1.23 -4.93
C PRO A 77 -9.34 1.53 -3.52
N SER A 78 -9.20 2.74 -3.00
CA SER A 78 -9.82 3.10 -1.72
C SER A 78 -11.29 3.46 -1.93
N VAL A 79 -12.19 2.94 -1.09
CA VAL A 79 -13.64 3.25 -1.15
C VAL A 79 -14.11 4.08 0.04
N GLN A 80 -13.46 3.98 1.20
CA GLN A 80 -13.85 4.67 2.43
C GLN A 80 -12.64 5.26 3.12
N CYS A 81 -12.65 6.58 3.35
CA CYS A 81 -11.64 7.29 4.15
C CYS A 81 -11.96 7.20 5.65
N GLY A 82 -10.98 7.44 6.52
CA GLY A 82 -11.14 7.59 7.97
C GLY A 82 -11.40 6.31 8.76
N GLN A 83 -11.46 5.16 8.09
CA GLN A 83 -11.62 3.86 8.73
C GLN A 83 -10.31 3.10 8.82
N ASN A 84 -10.12 2.39 9.94
CA ASN A 84 -9.05 1.42 10.11
C ASN A 84 -9.32 0.19 9.24
N HIS A 85 -8.51 0.01 8.21
CA HIS A 85 -8.48 -1.19 7.38
C HIS A 85 -7.24 -2.01 7.70
N SER A 86 -7.28 -3.29 7.35
CA SER A 86 -6.07 -4.09 7.31
C SER A 86 -5.94 -4.83 6.00
N VAL A 87 -4.70 -5.06 5.58
CA VAL A 87 -4.36 -5.82 4.38
C VAL A 87 -3.48 -7.01 4.75
N SER A 88 -3.72 -8.14 4.08
CA SER A 88 -2.88 -9.33 4.15
C SER A 88 -2.49 -9.75 2.74
N VAL A 89 -1.31 -10.36 2.59
CA VAL A 89 -0.80 -10.81 1.29
C VAL A 89 -0.63 -12.32 1.31
N ILE A 90 -1.06 -12.96 0.23
CA ILE A 90 -0.95 -14.40 0.00
C ILE A 90 -0.06 -14.62 -1.22
N ALA A 91 0.94 -15.48 -1.10
CA ALA A 91 1.76 -15.94 -2.20
C ALA A 91 1.14 -17.20 -2.82
N ILE A 92 1.17 -17.32 -4.15
CA ILE A 92 0.53 -18.41 -4.88
C ILE A 92 1.56 -19.04 -5.81
N ASN A 93 1.51 -20.37 -5.91
CA ASN A 93 2.19 -21.14 -6.95
C ASN A 93 1.35 -22.35 -7.35
N LYS A 94 1.91 -23.25 -8.18
CA LYS A 94 1.25 -24.48 -8.62
C LYS A 94 0.82 -25.43 -7.49
N ALA A 95 1.47 -25.38 -6.33
CA ALA A 95 1.09 -26.17 -5.17
C ALA A 95 -0.09 -25.56 -4.39
N GLY A 96 -0.41 -24.29 -4.64
CA GLY A 96 -1.54 -23.58 -4.02
C GLY A 96 -1.12 -22.27 -3.33
N PRO A 97 -2.05 -21.67 -2.56
CA PRO A 97 -1.77 -20.47 -1.78
C PRO A 97 -0.94 -20.77 -0.52
N SER A 98 -0.08 -19.84 -0.14
CA SER A 98 0.56 -19.79 1.18
C SER A 98 -0.48 -19.47 2.27
N SER A 99 -0.06 -19.55 3.53
CA SER A 99 -0.78 -18.83 4.58
C SER A 99 -0.70 -17.31 4.33
N PRO A 100 -1.72 -16.54 4.74
CA PRO A 100 -1.66 -15.08 4.66
C PRO A 100 -0.49 -14.52 5.48
N SER A 101 -0.01 -13.33 5.10
CA SER A 101 0.87 -12.52 5.93
C SER A 101 0.22 -12.14 7.26
N GLN A 102 1.02 -11.62 8.21
CA GLN A 102 0.43 -10.84 9.29
C GLN A 102 -0.34 -9.64 8.71
N PRO A 103 -1.51 -9.29 9.26
CA PRO A 103 -2.29 -8.17 8.76
C PRO A 103 -1.57 -6.85 9.09
N ALA A 104 -1.42 -6.00 8.08
CA ALA A 104 -0.90 -4.65 8.23
C ALA A 104 -2.05 -3.64 8.22
N ASN A 105 -2.14 -2.83 9.27
CA ASN A 105 -3.20 -1.83 9.41
C ASN A 105 -2.86 -0.55 8.67
N TYR A 106 -3.86 0.12 8.10
CA TYR A 106 -3.72 1.43 7.47
C TYR A 106 -5.03 2.23 7.57
N ILE A 107 -4.90 3.56 7.50
CA ILE A 107 -6.03 4.49 7.35
C ILE A 107 -5.85 5.25 6.04
N THR A 108 -6.96 5.42 5.36
CA THR A 108 -7.11 6.26 4.17
C THR A 108 -7.49 7.68 4.63
N PRO A 109 -6.63 8.70 4.46
CA PRO A 109 -6.90 10.05 4.98
C PRO A 109 -8.19 10.62 4.37
N CYS A 110 -9.06 11.20 5.20
CA CYS A 110 -10.24 11.93 4.73
C CYS A 110 -9.85 13.35 4.32
N PRO A 111 -10.62 13.98 3.40
CA PRO A 111 -10.53 15.42 3.25
C PRO A 111 -10.94 16.10 4.57
N PRO A 112 -10.28 17.21 4.96
CA PRO A 112 -10.69 17.96 6.15
C PRO A 112 -12.17 18.35 6.07
N GLU A 113 -12.91 18.24 7.18
CA GLU A 113 -14.34 18.57 7.24
C GLU A 113 -14.62 20.03 6.85
N SER A 114 -13.81 20.96 7.38
CA SER A 114 -13.90 22.38 7.06
C SER A 114 -12.57 22.94 6.59
N ILE A 115 -12.64 23.88 5.65
CA ILE A 115 -11.52 24.70 5.19
C ILE A 115 -11.95 26.16 5.15
N TRP A 116 -11.18 27.06 5.75
CA TRP A 116 -11.47 28.49 5.79
C TRP A 116 -10.20 29.32 5.64
N VAL A 117 -10.38 30.63 5.50
CA VAL A 117 -9.28 31.59 5.39
C VAL A 117 -9.34 32.57 6.54
N GLU A 118 -8.21 32.75 7.21
CA GLU A 118 -8.02 33.76 8.23
C GLU A 118 -7.05 34.84 7.75
N GLU A 119 -7.31 36.10 8.11
CA GLU A 119 -6.41 37.22 7.83
C GLU A 119 -5.94 37.85 9.15
N PRO A 120 -4.94 37.26 9.83
CA PRO A 120 -4.42 37.80 11.08
C PRO A 120 -3.81 39.21 10.93
N LYS A 121 -3.35 39.56 9.72
CA LYS A 121 -2.85 40.90 9.37
C LYS A 121 -3.21 41.22 7.92
N ALA A 122 -3.49 42.50 7.64
CA ALA A 122 -3.76 42.99 6.30
C ALA A 122 -2.71 42.47 5.29
N GLY A 123 -3.17 41.75 4.27
CA GLY A 123 -2.37 41.16 3.21
C GLY A 123 -1.63 39.86 3.56
N LYS A 124 -1.81 39.34 4.78
CA LYS A 124 -1.26 38.05 5.25
C LYS A 124 -2.40 37.13 5.65
N CYS A 125 -2.80 36.29 4.70
CA CYS A 125 -3.83 35.28 4.92
C CYS A 125 -3.20 33.93 5.29
N SER A 126 -4.01 33.08 5.90
CA SER A 126 -3.70 31.67 6.09
C SER A 126 -4.92 30.85 5.72
N VAL A 127 -4.72 29.80 4.92
CA VAL A 127 -5.72 28.74 4.81
C VAL A 127 -5.62 27.92 6.07
N VAL A 128 -6.74 27.59 6.68
CA VAL A 128 -6.85 26.78 7.89
C VAL A 128 -7.86 25.68 7.64
N TRP A 129 -7.61 24.49 8.18
CA TRP A 129 -8.50 23.34 8.07
C TRP A 129 -8.56 22.56 9.38
N ASP A 130 -9.52 21.65 9.51
CA ASP A 130 -9.64 20.78 10.68
C ASP A 130 -8.53 19.69 10.70
N GLU A 131 -8.09 19.31 11.90
CA GLU A 131 -7.12 18.21 12.08
C GLU A 131 -7.79 16.86 11.81
N GLU A 132 -7.14 16.02 11.01
CA GLU A 132 -7.62 14.70 10.65
C GLU A 132 -6.77 13.63 11.33
N PRO A 133 -7.40 12.63 11.99
CA PRO A 133 -6.67 11.62 12.73
C PRO A 133 -5.78 10.78 11.80
N MET A 134 -4.56 10.53 12.26
CA MET A 134 -3.57 9.68 11.56
C MET A 134 -3.18 10.21 10.16
N VAL A 135 -3.29 11.53 9.95
CA VAL A 135 -2.70 12.24 8.80
C VAL A 135 -1.33 12.79 9.19
N GLU A 136 -0.30 12.47 8.40
CA GLU A 136 1.08 12.91 8.66
C GLU A 136 1.38 14.30 8.07
N TYR A 137 0.76 14.65 6.95
CA TYR A 137 0.94 15.94 6.28
C TYR A 137 -0.22 16.26 5.33
N TYR A 138 -0.36 17.54 5.03
CA TYR A 138 -1.35 18.11 4.14
C TYR A 138 -0.65 18.83 2.98
N ILE A 139 -1.31 18.84 1.81
CA ILE A 139 -0.90 19.65 0.68
C ILE A 139 -2.07 20.55 0.27
N ALA A 140 -1.93 21.86 0.49
CA ALA A 140 -2.89 22.86 0.05
C ALA A 140 -2.45 23.46 -1.30
N PHE A 141 -3.39 23.59 -2.24
CA PHE A 141 -3.18 24.26 -3.53
C PHE A 141 -3.93 25.59 -3.54
N ILE A 142 -3.18 26.70 -3.50
CA ILE A 142 -3.72 28.07 -3.48
C ILE A 142 -3.64 28.62 -4.90
N LYS A 143 -4.82 28.75 -5.52
CA LYS A 143 -4.95 29.31 -6.87
C LYS A 143 -5.42 30.75 -6.80
N ARG A 144 -4.68 31.64 -7.46
CA ARG A 144 -5.02 33.07 -7.58
C ARG A 144 -5.79 33.36 -8.86
N ASP A 145 -6.44 34.52 -8.91
CA ASP A 145 -7.22 34.99 -10.05
C ASP A 145 -6.36 35.18 -11.32
N ASP A 146 -5.06 35.46 -11.15
CA ASP A 146 -4.08 35.53 -12.24
C ASP A 146 -3.72 34.15 -12.83
N GLY A 147 -4.32 33.08 -12.31
CA GLY A 147 -4.08 31.70 -12.71
C GLY A 147 -2.85 31.06 -12.06
N THR A 148 -2.06 31.80 -11.28
CA THR A 148 -0.91 31.27 -10.56
C THR A 148 -1.38 30.31 -9.46
N GLU A 149 -0.79 29.13 -9.43
CA GLU A 149 -1.01 28.15 -8.37
C GLU A 149 0.25 28.02 -7.52
N LYS A 150 0.07 28.02 -6.20
CA LYS A 150 1.13 27.68 -5.25
C LYS A 150 0.68 26.51 -4.40
N SER A 151 1.56 25.52 -4.26
CA SER A 151 1.35 24.43 -3.32
C SER A 151 2.06 24.71 -2.00
N CYS A 152 1.50 24.15 -0.93
CA CYS A 152 1.99 24.27 0.42
C CYS A 152 1.93 22.91 1.09
N ASN A 153 3.08 22.35 1.45
CA ASN A 153 3.19 21.10 2.17
C ASN A 153 3.52 21.40 3.63
N THR A 154 2.68 20.93 4.55
CA THR A 154 2.80 21.19 5.99
C THR A 154 2.23 20.03 6.80
N SER A 155 2.80 19.77 7.98
CA SER A 155 2.20 18.86 8.97
C SER A 155 1.24 19.58 9.91
N GLU A 156 1.19 20.91 9.86
CA GLU A 156 0.23 21.72 10.62
C GLU A 156 -1.09 21.83 9.86
N THR A 157 -2.13 22.28 10.54
CA THR A 157 -3.46 22.53 9.96
C THR A 157 -3.61 23.91 9.31
N THR A 158 -2.48 24.59 9.05
CA THR A 158 -2.47 25.93 8.50
C THR A 158 -1.44 26.08 7.38
N CYS A 159 -1.77 26.88 6.37
CA CYS A 159 -0.83 27.31 5.36
C CYS A 159 -0.91 28.83 5.08
N PRO A 160 0.17 29.59 5.34
CA PRO A 160 0.20 31.02 5.09
C PRO A 160 0.39 31.37 3.61
N PHE A 161 -0.31 32.40 3.14
CA PHE A 161 -0.15 32.96 1.81
C PHE A 161 -0.40 34.48 1.80
N TYR A 162 0.14 35.15 0.78
CA TYR A 162 -0.16 36.56 0.55
C TYR A 162 -1.49 36.68 -0.20
N CYS A 163 -2.43 37.39 0.38
CA CYS A 163 -3.70 37.79 -0.22
C CYS A 163 -3.66 39.29 -0.50
N THR A 164 -4.17 39.72 -1.65
CA THR A 164 -4.36 41.13 -1.96
C THR A 164 -5.85 41.33 -2.18
N CYS A 165 -6.48 42.21 -1.41
CA CYS A 165 -7.85 42.66 -1.67
C CYS A 165 -7.91 43.51 -2.95
#